data_AF-A0ABD3XPF5-F1
#
_entry.id   AF-A0ABD3XPF5-F1
#
_cell.length_a   1.000
_cell.length_b   1.000
_cell.length_c   1.000
_cell.angle_alpha   90.00
_cell.angle_beta   90.00
_cell.angle_gamma   90.00
#
_symmetry.space_group_name_H-M   'P 1'
#
loop_
_entity.id
_entity.type
_entity.pdbx_description
1 polymer ?
#
loop_
_entity_poly.entity_id
_entity_poly.type
_entity_poly.pdbx_seq_one_letter_code
_entity_poly.pdbx_strand_id
1 'polypeptide(L)'
;NANNCMTIINNHHPDQQLTEYTKLFLGDLYSADDQCRMAYGQGSYVCRSLYNSTDPYSGMCKRFECHDPQKNKCYQLNAGDHTPCGNHKWCILGECVSDPHARAAIDTCPLGERSEYRYNGHSCTELMKISPQECYDPIIQSQCCESCYHYHNSHVALAKHPDVQCAVEFGSASKFCWGVRLYNKTFDGICGSLFCDDLTNTDQCEGIIAADGTPCGHGKWCFEGHCVASSLVPNVPEDCLYGDAIGIVNKGRTCADIIREVPHYCSDGYYRRVCCSSCAKIATNIPGCPYGDTASNGCAGMVGGGCYAGHNAELCCKTCHGLETSYPDCKWGDKATWCATLTPKECYAGHNADNCCIKCKVTYKTNIPEVGNSVSELACTASHVSMSTLYGS
;
A
#
# COMPACT_ATOMS: atom_id res chain seq x y z
N ASN A 1 -29.54 -72.43 -25.87
CA ASN A 1 -28.19 -71.90 -26.12
C ASN A 1 -28.31 -70.47 -26.61
N ALA A 2 -28.15 -69.50 -25.70
CA ALA A 2 -28.13 -68.09 -26.00
C ALA A 2 -26.70 -67.69 -26.40
N ASN A 3 -26.55 -67.14 -27.61
CA ASN A 3 -25.27 -66.64 -28.10
C ASN A 3 -24.97 -65.31 -27.41
N ASN A 4 -24.03 -65.32 -26.46
CA ASN A 4 -23.46 -64.10 -25.86
C ASN A 4 -22.62 -63.39 -26.94
N CYS A 5 -23.00 -62.16 -27.30
CA CYS A 5 -22.29 -61.36 -28.31
C CYS A 5 -20.86 -60.96 -27.89
N MET A 6 -20.49 -61.11 -26.62
CA MET A 6 -19.14 -60.84 -26.11
C MET A 6 -18.14 -61.97 -26.37
N THR A 7 -18.56 -63.13 -26.90
CA THR A 7 -17.65 -64.26 -27.19
C THR A 7 -17.14 -64.29 -28.63
N ILE A 8 -17.64 -63.40 -29.49
CA ILE A 8 -17.23 -63.32 -30.89
C ILE A 8 -16.14 -62.26 -31.02
N ILE A 9 -14.89 -62.68 -30.85
CA ILE A 9 -13.68 -61.82 -30.88
C ILE A 9 -13.48 -61.13 -32.25
N ASN A 10 -14.17 -61.55 -33.32
CA ASN A 10 -13.76 -61.28 -34.70
C ASN A 10 -14.69 -60.38 -35.56
N ASN A 11 -15.58 -59.57 -34.99
CA ASN A 11 -16.40 -58.63 -35.80
C ASN A 11 -16.03 -57.15 -35.66
N HIS A 12 -14.98 -56.80 -34.91
CA HIS A 12 -14.49 -55.44 -34.91
C HIS A 12 -13.41 -55.27 -35.98
N HIS A 13 -13.82 -54.73 -37.13
CA HIS A 13 -12.93 -53.80 -37.82
C HIS A 13 -12.40 -52.83 -36.75
N PRO A 14 -11.07 -52.67 -36.57
CA PRO A 14 -10.56 -51.64 -35.67
C PRO A 14 -10.99 -50.31 -36.29
N ASP A 15 -12.10 -49.79 -35.79
CA ASP A 15 -12.56 -48.47 -36.16
C ASP A 15 -11.49 -47.52 -35.65
N GLN A 16 -10.70 -46.97 -36.57
CA GLN A 16 -9.62 -46.05 -36.23
C GLN A 16 -10.15 -44.85 -35.44
N GLN A 17 -11.44 -44.52 -35.59
CA GLN A 17 -12.09 -43.46 -34.82
C GLN A 17 -12.23 -43.84 -33.34
N LEU A 18 -12.56 -45.09 -33.00
CA LEU A 18 -12.70 -45.55 -31.61
C LEU A 18 -11.36 -45.67 -30.88
N THR A 19 -10.25 -45.90 -31.60
CA THR A 19 -8.90 -45.97 -31.02
C THR A 19 -8.31 -44.60 -30.68
N GLU A 20 -8.91 -43.51 -31.18
CA GLU A 20 -8.53 -42.15 -30.83
C GLU A 20 -9.19 -41.72 -29.50
N TYR A 21 -10.45 -42.09 -29.28
CA TYR A 21 -11.18 -41.78 -28.04
C TYR A 21 -10.71 -42.59 -26.82
N THR A 22 -10.12 -43.78 -27.00
CA THR A 22 -9.57 -44.58 -25.89
C THR A 22 -8.23 -44.07 -25.36
N LYS A 23 -7.66 -43.01 -25.96
CA LYS A 23 -6.41 -42.38 -25.53
C LYS A 23 -6.61 -41.08 -24.76
N LEU A 24 -7.84 -40.59 -24.64
CA LEU A 24 -8.16 -39.33 -23.98
C LEU A 24 -8.50 -39.59 -22.52
N PHE A 25 -7.72 -39.01 -21.62
CA PHE A 25 -8.02 -39.04 -20.20
C PHE A 25 -8.91 -37.86 -19.82
N LEU A 26 -9.68 -38.00 -18.73
CA LEU A 26 -10.67 -36.99 -18.34
C LEU A 26 -10.03 -35.62 -18.08
N GLY A 27 -8.84 -35.59 -17.49
CA GLY A 27 -8.08 -34.37 -17.22
C GLY A 27 -7.45 -33.72 -18.45
N ASP A 28 -7.33 -34.44 -19.57
CA ASP A 28 -6.92 -33.84 -20.86
C ASP A 28 -8.06 -33.02 -21.47
N LEU A 29 -9.31 -33.48 -21.26
CA LEU A 29 -10.50 -32.91 -21.86
C LEU A 29 -11.15 -31.82 -21.01
N TYR A 30 -11.08 -31.96 -19.69
CA TYR A 30 -11.84 -31.15 -18.75
C TYR A 30 -10.94 -30.59 -17.66
N SER A 31 -11.07 -29.29 -17.44
CA SER A 31 -10.46 -28.65 -16.29
C SER A 31 -10.98 -29.27 -14.99
N ALA A 32 -10.26 -29.08 -13.89
CA ALA A 32 -10.68 -29.60 -12.61
C ALA A 32 -12.06 -29.03 -12.17
N ASP A 33 -12.34 -27.76 -12.47
CA ASP A 33 -13.67 -27.19 -12.22
C ASP A 33 -14.74 -27.81 -13.12
N ASP A 34 -14.42 -28.15 -14.38
CA ASP A 34 -15.36 -28.86 -15.26
C ASP A 34 -15.69 -30.24 -14.72
N GLN A 35 -14.70 -30.95 -14.16
CA GLN A 35 -14.94 -32.24 -13.51
C GLN A 35 -15.93 -32.11 -12.33
N CYS A 36 -15.81 -31.06 -11.53
CA CYS A 36 -16.77 -30.76 -10.48
C CYS A 36 -18.17 -30.42 -11.05
N ARG A 37 -18.23 -29.63 -12.13
CA ARG A 37 -19.50 -29.31 -12.81
C ARG A 37 -20.20 -30.53 -13.39
N MET A 38 -19.44 -31.51 -13.90
CA MET A 38 -20.00 -32.77 -14.37
C MET A 38 -20.61 -33.59 -13.22
N ALA A 39 -20.05 -33.52 -12.02
CA ALA A 39 -20.52 -34.27 -10.86
C ALA A 39 -21.70 -33.60 -10.12
N TYR A 40 -21.64 -32.29 -9.89
CA TYR A 40 -22.60 -31.56 -9.03
C TYR A 40 -23.41 -30.50 -9.76
N GLY A 41 -23.19 -30.32 -11.06
CA GLY A 41 -23.93 -29.38 -11.91
C GLY A 41 -23.32 -27.99 -12.00
N GLN A 42 -24.06 -27.10 -12.67
CA GLN A 42 -23.65 -25.73 -12.93
C GLN A 42 -23.42 -24.98 -11.60
N GLY A 43 -22.28 -24.29 -11.50
CA GLY A 43 -21.87 -23.59 -10.28
C GLY A 43 -20.99 -24.40 -9.32
N SER A 44 -20.77 -25.69 -9.58
CA SER A 44 -19.75 -26.47 -8.88
C SER A 44 -18.33 -26.09 -9.35
N TYR A 45 -17.35 -26.20 -8.44
CA TYR A 45 -15.94 -25.87 -8.66
C TYR A 45 -15.07 -26.62 -7.64
N VAL A 46 -13.77 -26.68 -7.88
CA VAL A 46 -12.81 -27.30 -6.96
C VAL A 46 -12.61 -26.43 -5.72
N CYS A 47 -12.68 -27.04 -4.55
CA CYS A 47 -12.42 -26.39 -3.27
C CYS A 47 -10.92 -26.18 -3.02
N ARG A 48 -10.30 -25.31 -3.83
CA ARG A 48 -8.85 -25.03 -3.84
C ARG A 48 -8.28 -24.65 -2.48
N SER A 49 -9.06 -23.97 -1.65
CA SER A 49 -8.65 -23.55 -0.30
C SER A 49 -8.33 -24.71 0.65
N LEU A 50 -8.75 -25.93 0.31
CA LEU A 50 -8.42 -27.15 1.07
C LEU A 50 -7.03 -27.69 0.75
N TYR A 51 -6.42 -27.27 -0.37
CA TYR A 51 -5.08 -27.69 -0.79
C TYR A 51 -4.06 -26.61 -0.47
N ASN A 52 -3.80 -26.39 0.82
CA ASN A 52 -2.78 -25.47 1.32
C ASN A 52 -1.54 -26.23 1.83
N SER A 53 -0.63 -25.56 2.53
CA SER A 53 0.63 -26.16 3.03
C SER A 53 0.44 -27.45 3.85
N THR A 54 -0.70 -27.60 4.54
CA THR A 54 -1.02 -28.80 5.33
C THR A 54 -1.55 -29.97 4.51
N ASP A 55 -2.11 -29.75 3.32
CA ASP A 55 -2.58 -30.80 2.41
C ASP A 55 -2.16 -30.47 0.97
N PRO A 56 -0.92 -30.80 0.59
CA PRO A 56 -0.39 -30.39 -0.70
C PRO A 56 -1.17 -31.00 -1.85
N TYR A 57 -1.18 -30.31 -3.00
CA TYR A 57 -1.83 -30.78 -4.24
C TYR A 57 -1.43 -32.19 -4.67
N SER A 58 -0.32 -32.75 -4.17
CA SER A 58 0.02 -34.17 -4.36
C SER A 58 -1.05 -35.14 -3.84
N GLY A 59 -1.80 -34.77 -2.79
CA GLY A 59 -2.88 -35.58 -2.22
C GLY A 59 -4.22 -35.45 -2.96
N MET A 60 -4.36 -34.46 -3.85
CA MET A 60 -5.64 -34.14 -4.47
C MET A 60 -6.17 -35.26 -5.36
N CYS A 61 -5.28 -36.09 -5.94
CA CYS A 61 -5.67 -37.13 -6.89
C CYS A 61 -6.60 -38.18 -6.25
N LYS A 62 -6.45 -38.43 -4.93
CA LYS A 62 -7.33 -39.28 -4.13
C LYS A 62 -8.41 -38.50 -3.39
N ARG A 63 -8.14 -37.24 -3.10
CA ARG A 63 -9.01 -36.35 -2.30
C ARG A 63 -9.42 -35.14 -3.12
N PHE A 64 -10.09 -35.37 -4.25
CA PHE A 64 -10.49 -34.32 -5.17
C PHE A 64 -11.81 -33.71 -4.72
N GLU A 65 -11.80 -32.50 -4.15
CA GLU A 65 -12.93 -31.93 -3.44
C GLU A 65 -13.65 -30.90 -4.30
N CYS A 66 -14.94 -31.17 -4.53
CA CYS A 66 -15.82 -30.33 -5.34
C CYS A 66 -16.92 -29.71 -4.48
N HIS A 67 -17.18 -28.43 -4.71
CA HIS A 67 -18.27 -27.70 -4.07
C HIS A 67 -19.63 -28.12 -4.63
N ASP A 68 -20.52 -28.67 -3.79
CA ASP A 68 -21.91 -28.93 -4.13
C ASP A 68 -22.75 -27.67 -3.85
N PRO A 69 -23.27 -26.97 -4.88
CA PRO A 69 -24.02 -25.73 -4.72
C PRO A 69 -25.37 -25.92 -3.99
N GLN A 70 -25.93 -27.13 -3.99
CA GLN A 70 -27.20 -27.40 -3.30
C GLN A 70 -27.02 -27.51 -1.79
N LYS A 71 -25.86 -28.01 -1.36
CA LYS A 71 -25.54 -28.24 0.06
C LYS A 71 -24.56 -27.23 0.63
N ASN A 72 -23.99 -26.37 -0.22
CA ASN A 72 -22.98 -25.38 0.12
C ASN A 72 -21.78 -26.00 0.87
N LYS A 73 -21.31 -27.16 0.41
CA LYS A 73 -20.24 -27.93 1.07
C LYS A 73 -19.38 -28.66 0.03
N CYS A 74 -18.11 -28.88 0.36
CA CYS A 74 -17.18 -29.67 -0.45
C CYS A 74 -17.37 -31.17 -0.20
N TYR A 75 -17.31 -31.95 -1.28
CA TYR A 75 -17.40 -33.40 -1.26
C TYR A 75 -16.26 -34.02 -2.06
N GLN A 76 -15.74 -35.12 -1.54
CA GLN A 76 -14.63 -35.85 -2.14
C GLN A 76 -15.09 -36.67 -3.35
N LEU A 77 -14.30 -36.57 -4.41
CA LEU A 77 -14.28 -37.37 -5.62
C LEU A 77 -12.83 -37.85 -5.85
N ASN A 78 -12.64 -38.64 -6.91
CA ASN A 78 -11.32 -38.90 -7.46
C ASN A 78 -11.08 -37.92 -8.62
N ALA A 79 -9.86 -37.38 -8.71
CA ALA A 79 -9.50 -36.60 -9.87
C ALA A 79 -9.43 -37.52 -11.09
N GLY A 80 -9.89 -37.03 -12.25
CA GLY A 80 -9.68 -37.72 -13.50
C GLY A 80 -8.19 -37.89 -13.80
N ASP A 81 -7.83 -38.98 -14.47
CA ASP A 81 -6.46 -39.15 -14.96
C ASP A 81 -6.07 -37.96 -15.85
N HIS A 82 -4.79 -37.57 -15.80
CA HIS A 82 -4.21 -36.38 -16.40
C HIS A 82 -4.68 -35.03 -15.83
N THR A 83 -5.40 -35.03 -14.70
CA THR A 83 -5.64 -33.78 -13.97
C THR A 83 -4.30 -33.25 -13.40
N PRO A 84 -3.93 -31.98 -13.64
CA PRO A 84 -2.71 -31.39 -13.07
C PRO A 84 -2.70 -31.45 -11.55
N CYS A 85 -1.60 -31.91 -10.96
CA CYS A 85 -1.44 -31.98 -9.50
C CYS A 85 -0.10 -31.39 -9.01
N GLY A 86 0.67 -30.80 -9.92
CA GLY A 86 1.94 -30.13 -9.66
C GLY A 86 2.65 -29.77 -10.97
N ASN A 87 3.79 -29.12 -10.88
CA ASN A 87 4.63 -28.81 -12.03
C ASN A 87 5.17 -30.10 -12.66
N HIS A 88 4.86 -30.32 -13.94
CA HIS A 88 5.17 -31.56 -14.66
C HIS A 88 4.62 -32.83 -13.97
N LYS A 89 3.45 -32.72 -13.33
CA LYS A 89 2.78 -33.83 -12.66
C LYS A 89 1.30 -33.92 -13.00
N TRP A 90 0.82 -35.15 -13.12
CA TRP A 90 -0.57 -35.49 -13.37
C TRP A 90 -1.09 -36.53 -12.39
N CYS A 91 -2.40 -36.52 -12.16
CA CYS A 91 -3.08 -37.63 -11.52
C CYS A 91 -3.10 -38.83 -12.48
N ILE A 92 -2.60 -39.99 -12.06
CA ILE A 92 -2.71 -41.26 -12.79
C ILE A 92 -3.09 -42.34 -11.79
N LEU A 93 -4.25 -42.97 -12.01
CA LEU A 93 -4.83 -43.97 -11.11
C LEU A 93 -4.94 -43.46 -9.65
N GLY A 94 -5.23 -42.17 -9.50
CA GLY A 94 -5.36 -41.52 -8.19
C GLY A 94 -4.03 -41.14 -7.53
N GLU A 95 -2.88 -41.30 -8.16
CA GLU A 95 -1.58 -40.85 -7.64
C GLU A 95 -1.08 -39.62 -8.40
N CYS A 96 -0.45 -38.67 -7.70
CA CYS A 96 0.21 -37.53 -8.35
C CYS A 96 1.62 -37.93 -8.81
N VAL A 97 1.76 -38.25 -10.09
CA VAL A 97 2.99 -38.78 -10.68
C VAL A 97 3.65 -37.76 -11.60
N SER A 98 4.98 -37.78 -11.66
CA SER A 98 5.72 -36.95 -12.62
C SER A 98 5.65 -37.58 -14.01
N ASP A 99 5.32 -36.77 -15.01
CA ASP A 99 5.23 -37.22 -16.40
C ASP A 99 5.91 -36.18 -17.32
N PRO A 100 6.81 -36.59 -18.23
CA PRO A 100 7.49 -35.66 -19.14
C PRO A 100 6.56 -34.96 -20.13
N HIS A 101 5.36 -35.49 -20.38
CA HIS A 101 4.33 -34.86 -21.21
C HIS A 101 3.42 -33.93 -20.40
N ALA A 102 3.47 -34.00 -19.06
CA ALA A 102 2.71 -33.10 -18.22
C ALA A 102 3.18 -31.65 -18.42
N ARG A 103 2.20 -30.76 -18.61
CA ARG A 103 2.45 -29.33 -18.80
C ARG A 103 3.16 -28.73 -17.59
N ALA A 104 3.96 -27.69 -17.84
CA ALA A 104 4.47 -26.86 -16.77
C ALA A 104 3.29 -26.20 -16.05
N ALA A 105 3.33 -26.20 -14.73
CA ALA A 105 2.30 -25.60 -13.89
C ALA A 105 2.96 -24.96 -12.67
N ILE A 106 2.26 -24.02 -12.04
CA ILE A 106 2.71 -23.43 -10.78
C ILE A 106 2.45 -24.46 -9.68
N ASP A 107 3.46 -24.88 -8.92
CA ASP A 107 3.30 -25.92 -7.89
C ASP A 107 2.24 -25.57 -6.81
N THR A 108 2.08 -24.28 -6.50
CA THR A 108 1.07 -23.77 -5.58
C THR A 108 -0.30 -23.51 -6.24
N CYS A 109 -0.40 -23.69 -7.56
CA CYS A 109 -1.60 -23.43 -8.35
C CYS A 109 -1.69 -24.36 -9.58
N PRO A 110 -1.58 -25.70 -9.43
CA PRO A 110 -1.48 -26.59 -10.58
C PRO A 110 -2.78 -26.64 -11.40
N LEU A 111 -3.91 -26.32 -10.77
CA LEU A 111 -5.23 -26.27 -11.37
C LEU A 111 -5.55 -24.95 -12.07
N GLY A 112 -4.66 -23.95 -11.94
CA GLY A 112 -4.93 -22.58 -12.34
C GLY A 112 -5.98 -21.88 -11.45
N GLU A 113 -6.22 -20.62 -11.77
CA GLU A 113 -7.24 -19.81 -11.12
C GLU A 113 -8.67 -20.17 -11.56
N ARG A 114 -9.67 -19.77 -10.75
CA ARG A 114 -11.08 -19.98 -11.09
C ARG A 114 -11.56 -18.85 -12.00
N SER A 115 -11.77 -19.16 -13.28
CA SER A 115 -12.16 -18.19 -14.32
C SER A 115 -13.44 -17.39 -14.03
N GLU A 116 -14.39 -17.99 -13.30
CA GLU A 116 -15.67 -17.37 -12.93
C GLU A 116 -15.60 -16.58 -11.61
N TYR A 117 -14.50 -16.68 -10.85
CA TYR A 117 -14.40 -15.96 -9.58
C TYR A 117 -14.36 -14.45 -9.83
N ARG A 118 -15.13 -13.71 -9.03
CA ARG A 118 -15.19 -12.24 -9.06
C ARG A 118 -15.14 -11.74 -7.61
N TYR A 119 -14.18 -10.86 -7.31
CA TYR A 119 -14.10 -10.16 -6.04
C TYR A 119 -14.48 -8.70 -6.25
N ASN A 120 -15.53 -8.23 -5.58
CA ASN A 120 -16.11 -6.90 -5.79
C ASN A 120 -16.39 -6.58 -7.28
N GLY A 121 -16.82 -7.58 -8.05
CA GLY A 121 -17.11 -7.45 -9.49
C GLY A 121 -15.89 -7.55 -10.42
N HIS A 122 -14.68 -7.65 -9.88
CA HIS A 122 -13.43 -7.74 -10.65
C HIS A 122 -12.95 -9.18 -10.80
N SER A 123 -12.45 -9.53 -11.98
CA SER A 123 -11.71 -10.78 -12.20
C SER A 123 -10.36 -10.77 -11.47
N CYS A 124 -9.73 -11.93 -11.31
CA CYS A 124 -8.41 -12.05 -10.69
C CYS A 124 -7.36 -11.13 -11.34
N THR A 125 -7.31 -11.10 -12.68
CA THR A 125 -6.37 -10.26 -13.42
C THR A 125 -6.63 -8.75 -13.27
N GLU A 126 -7.90 -8.34 -13.15
CA GLU A 126 -8.25 -6.94 -12.88
C GLU A 126 -7.94 -6.56 -11.43
N LEU A 127 -8.21 -7.47 -10.50
CA LEU A 127 -7.93 -7.30 -9.08
C LEU A 127 -6.45 -7.00 -8.84
N MET A 128 -5.55 -7.67 -9.56
CA MET A 128 -4.09 -7.43 -9.46
C MET A 128 -3.66 -6.04 -9.90
N LYS A 129 -4.49 -5.35 -10.70
CA LYS A 129 -4.18 -3.98 -11.16
C LYS A 129 -4.69 -2.92 -10.19
N ILE A 130 -5.75 -3.20 -9.44
CA ILE A 130 -6.46 -2.21 -8.62
C ILE A 130 -6.25 -2.41 -7.12
N SER A 131 -6.13 -3.67 -6.67
CA SER A 131 -6.06 -4.06 -5.27
C SER A 131 -5.17 -5.32 -5.13
N PRO A 132 -3.89 -5.25 -5.52
CA PRO A 132 -2.99 -6.40 -5.48
C PRO A 132 -2.80 -7.02 -4.08
N GLN A 133 -3.00 -6.23 -3.03
CA GLN A 133 -2.94 -6.70 -1.65
C GLN A 133 -4.00 -7.76 -1.30
N GLU A 134 -5.05 -7.89 -2.12
CA GLU A 134 -6.07 -8.91 -1.91
C GLU A 134 -5.51 -10.33 -2.09
N CYS A 135 -4.35 -10.51 -2.73
CA CYS A 135 -3.67 -11.81 -2.79
C CYS A 135 -3.26 -12.41 -1.45
N TYR A 136 -3.32 -11.64 -0.36
CA TYR A 136 -3.03 -12.12 0.99
C TYR A 136 -4.25 -12.67 1.71
N ASP A 137 -5.45 -12.38 1.22
CA ASP A 137 -6.63 -13.07 1.71
C ASP A 137 -6.56 -14.53 1.24
N PRO A 138 -6.60 -15.54 2.13
CA PRO A 138 -6.43 -16.94 1.75
C PRO A 138 -7.48 -17.43 0.74
N ILE A 139 -8.69 -16.87 0.79
CA ILE A 139 -9.75 -17.21 -0.15
C ILE A 139 -9.36 -16.67 -1.51
N ILE A 140 -9.02 -15.38 -1.61
CA ILE A 140 -8.63 -14.77 -2.88
C ILE A 140 -7.36 -15.42 -3.42
N GLN A 141 -6.36 -15.68 -2.58
CA GLN A 141 -5.14 -16.38 -2.95
C GLN A 141 -5.44 -17.75 -3.56
N SER A 142 -6.35 -18.53 -2.97
CA SER A 142 -6.72 -19.84 -3.49
C SER A 142 -7.51 -19.78 -4.80
N GLN A 143 -8.35 -18.75 -4.97
CA GLN A 143 -9.21 -18.61 -6.15
C GLN A 143 -8.48 -17.93 -7.33
N CYS A 144 -7.53 -17.05 -7.03
CA CYS A 144 -6.75 -16.23 -7.96
C CYS A 144 -5.26 -16.58 -7.97
N CYS A 145 -4.92 -17.83 -7.63
CA CYS A 145 -3.54 -18.23 -7.36
C CYS A 145 -2.56 -17.97 -8.52
N GLU A 146 -3.01 -18.05 -9.77
CA GLU A 146 -2.20 -17.81 -10.95
C GLU A 146 -1.92 -16.32 -11.16
N SER A 147 -2.96 -15.47 -11.14
CA SER A 147 -2.80 -14.02 -11.15
C SER A 147 -1.92 -13.53 -10.00
N CYS A 148 -2.13 -14.06 -8.78
CA CYS A 148 -1.31 -13.73 -7.62
C CYS A 148 0.14 -14.17 -7.81
N TYR A 149 0.39 -15.38 -8.31
CA TYR A 149 1.74 -15.86 -8.60
C TYR A 149 2.45 -14.97 -9.62
N HIS A 150 1.80 -14.65 -10.73
CA HIS A 150 2.37 -13.77 -11.74
C HIS A 150 2.63 -12.38 -11.20
N TYR A 151 1.72 -11.83 -10.40
CA TYR A 151 1.91 -10.56 -9.74
C TYR A 151 3.12 -10.61 -8.78
N HIS A 152 3.21 -11.60 -7.89
CA HIS A 152 4.35 -11.76 -6.98
C HIS A 152 5.68 -11.97 -7.71
N ASN A 153 5.71 -12.75 -8.80
CA ASN A 153 6.94 -12.99 -9.56
C ASN A 153 7.35 -11.82 -10.45
N SER A 154 6.38 -11.08 -10.99
CA SER A 154 6.68 -9.82 -11.69
C SER A 154 7.06 -8.70 -10.72
N HIS A 155 6.71 -8.86 -9.44
CA HIS A 155 7.00 -7.92 -8.36
C HIS A 155 7.73 -8.63 -7.22
N VAL A 156 8.87 -9.28 -7.49
CA VAL A 156 9.69 -10.06 -6.52
C VAL A 156 9.93 -9.32 -5.18
N ALA A 157 9.80 -8.00 -5.16
CA ALA A 157 9.77 -7.17 -3.95
C ALA A 157 8.62 -7.50 -2.96
N LEU A 158 7.53 -8.13 -3.41
CA LEU A 158 6.28 -8.23 -2.66
C LEU A 158 6.13 -9.51 -1.83
N ALA A 159 6.63 -10.66 -2.31
CA ALA A 159 6.82 -11.84 -1.44
C ALA A 159 7.84 -11.56 -0.32
N LYS A 160 8.65 -10.52 -0.54
CA LYS A 160 9.69 -10.00 0.35
C LYS A 160 9.19 -8.79 1.15
N HIS A 161 7.90 -8.48 1.06
CA HIS A 161 7.28 -7.42 1.85
C HIS A 161 7.04 -7.93 3.28
N PRO A 162 7.33 -7.13 4.31
CA PRO A 162 7.23 -7.60 5.69
C PRO A 162 5.85 -8.10 6.12
N ASP A 163 4.77 -7.39 5.76
CA ASP A 163 3.40 -7.84 6.06
C ASP A 163 3.10 -9.25 5.52
N VAL A 164 3.71 -9.62 4.38
CA VAL A 164 3.49 -10.93 3.75
C VAL A 164 4.19 -12.03 4.52
N GLN A 165 5.42 -11.76 4.94
CA GLN A 165 6.18 -12.71 5.76
C GLN A 165 5.48 -12.95 7.09
N CYS A 166 4.91 -11.90 7.69
CA CYS A 166 4.09 -12.03 8.89
C CYS A 166 2.82 -12.85 8.66
N ALA A 167 2.09 -12.58 7.56
CA ALA A 167 0.89 -13.32 7.23
C ALA A 167 1.15 -14.81 6.96
N VAL A 168 2.31 -15.14 6.39
CA VAL A 168 2.74 -16.53 6.17
C VAL A 168 3.08 -17.22 7.48
N GLU A 169 3.80 -16.56 8.39
CA GLU A 169 4.24 -17.18 9.65
C GLU A 169 3.10 -17.33 10.67
N PHE A 170 2.35 -16.25 10.92
CA PHE A 170 1.38 -16.18 12.01
C PHE A 170 -0.09 -16.16 11.53
N GLY A 171 -0.31 -16.31 10.22
CA GLY A 171 -1.63 -16.37 9.60
C GLY A 171 -2.11 -15.03 9.03
N SER A 172 -3.16 -15.07 8.21
CA SER A 172 -3.55 -13.97 7.30
C SER A 172 -3.93 -12.64 7.96
N ALA A 173 -4.17 -12.62 9.27
CA ALA A 173 -4.44 -11.39 10.00
C ALA A 173 -3.18 -10.80 10.67
N SER A 174 -2.06 -11.51 10.70
CA SER A 174 -0.77 -11.00 11.19
C SER A 174 -0.18 -10.00 10.21
N LYS A 175 0.48 -8.98 10.74
CA LYS A 175 1.02 -7.84 10.00
C LYS A 175 2.38 -7.44 10.53
N PHE A 176 3.11 -6.69 9.73
CA PHE A 176 4.36 -6.10 10.15
C PHE A 176 4.13 -5.06 11.25
N CYS A 177 4.88 -5.18 12.33
CA CYS A 177 4.83 -4.26 13.45
C CYS A 177 5.61 -2.98 13.19
N TRP A 178 4.95 -1.99 12.58
CA TRP A 178 5.51 -0.66 12.31
C TRP A 178 5.85 0.17 13.57
N GLY A 179 5.27 -0.20 14.73
CA GLY A 179 5.25 0.63 15.94
C GLY A 179 6.32 0.34 16.98
N VAL A 180 7.09 -0.74 16.84
CA VAL A 180 8.07 -1.08 17.87
C VAL A 180 9.31 -0.22 17.70
N ARG A 181 9.79 0.37 18.81
CA ARG A 181 11.04 1.15 18.89
C ARG A 181 12.32 0.34 18.52
N LEU A 182 12.15 -0.82 17.89
CA LEU A 182 13.14 -1.85 17.65
C LEU A 182 13.96 -1.55 16.38
N TYR A 183 13.38 -0.93 15.37
CA TYR A 183 14.13 -0.42 14.21
C TYR A 183 14.61 1.01 14.51
N ASN A 184 15.83 1.11 15.04
CA ASN A 184 16.47 2.37 15.37
C ASN A 184 16.73 3.20 14.09
N LYS A 185 15.74 4.00 13.65
CA LYS A 185 15.75 4.90 12.48
C LYS A 185 16.08 4.27 11.11
N THR A 186 16.71 3.11 11.07
CA THR A 186 17.13 2.37 9.87
C THR A 186 16.53 0.97 9.90
N PHE A 187 16.12 0.48 8.74
CA PHE A 187 15.62 -0.89 8.57
C PHE A 187 16.73 -1.96 8.56
N ASP A 188 17.99 -1.61 8.80
CA ASP A 188 19.13 -2.54 8.77
C ASP A 188 18.93 -3.78 9.68
N GLY A 189 18.23 -3.62 10.82
CA GLY A 189 17.95 -4.71 11.77
C GLY A 189 16.81 -5.65 11.34
N ILE A 190 16.04 -5.31 10.29
CA ILE A 190 14.88 -6.11 9.88
C ILE A 190 15.28 -7.52 9.43
N CYS A 191 16.47 -7.67 8.86
CA CYS A 191 16.89 -8.95 8.30
C CYS A 191 17.01 -10.06 9.33
N GLY A 192 17.51 -9.72 10.53
CA GLY A 192 17.63 -10.69 11.63
C GLY A 192 16.43 -10.74 12.56
N SER A 193 15.53 -9.75 12.49
CA SER A 193 14.39 -9.61 13.40
C SER A 193 13.28 -8.78 12.76
N LEU A 194 12.51 -9.40 11.86
CA LEU A 194 11.28 -8.86 11.30
C LEU A 194 10.15 -9.11 12.29
N PHE A 195 9.58 -8.05 12.85
CA PHE A 195 8.58 -8.13 13.92
C PHE A 195 7.17 -8.19 13.34
N CYS A 196 6.43 -9.21 13.73
CA CYS A 196 5.07 -9.51 13.28
C CYS A 196 4.08 -9.49 14.43
N ASP A 197 2.87 -9.03 14.16
CA ASP A 197 1.76 -9.03 15.12
C ASP A 197 1.31 -10.49 15.38
N ASP A 198 1.58 -11.00 16.58
CA ASP A 198 1.12 -12.32 17.00
C ASP A 198 -0.30 -12.20 17.55
N LEU A 199 -1.28 -12.60 16.72
CA LEU A 199 -2.70 -12.54 17.07
C LEU A 199 -3.09 -13.41 18.27
N THR A 200 -2.19 -14.27 18.75
CA THR A 200 -2.42 -15.07 19.96
C THR A 200 -2.10 -14.28 21.25
N ASN A 201 -1.27 -13.23 21.16
CA ASN A 201 -0.95 -12.32 22.26
C ASN A 201 -1.17 -10.87 21.82
N THR A 202 -2.29 -10.28 22.26
CA THR A 202 -2.88 -9.03 21.76
C THR A 202 -2.02 -7.74 21.82
N ASP A 203 -0.75 -7.80 22.22
CA ASP A 203 0.15 -6.64 22.30
C ASP A 203 1.65 -7.00 22.10
N GLN A 204 1.99 -8.22 21.66
CA GLN A 204 3.40 -8.59 21.45
C GLN A 204 3.71 -8.84 19.98
N CYS A 205 4.71 -8.10 19.49
CA CYS A 205 5.31 -8.38 18.21
C CYS A 205 6.38 -9.46 18.38
N GLU A 206 6.26 -10.54 17.62
CA GLU A 206 7.23 -11.64 17.61
C GLU A 206 8.20 -11.48 16.43
N GLY A 207 9.49 -11.74 16.65
CA GLY A 207 10.53 -11.57 15.66
C GLY A 207 10.79 -12.84 14.85
N ILE A 208 10.76 -12.73 13.52
CA ILE A 208 11.17 -13.77 12.58
C ILE A 208 12.43 -13.32 11.82
N ILE A 209 13.12 -14.25 11.15
CA ILE A 209 14.19 -13.90 10.22
C ILE A 209 13.54 -13.48 8.91
N ALA A 210 13.90 -12.29 8.39
CA ALA A 210 13.34 -11.85 7.12
C ALA A 210 13.87 -12.71 5.97
N ALA A 211 13.00 -13.02 5.02
CA ALA A 211 13.32 -13.75 3.82
C ALA A 211 14.40 -13.04 2.98
N ASP A 212 15.21 -13.84 2.29
CA ASP A 212 16.26 -13.32 1.43
C ASP A 212 15.70 -12.40 0.33
N GLY A 213 16.35 -11.25 0.23
CA GLY A 213 16.06 -10.12 -0.61
C GLY A 213 14.99 -9.18 -0.09
N THR A 214 14.47 -9.36 1.13
CA THR A 214 13.66 -8.35 1.82
C THR A 214 14.42 -7.02 1.79
N PRO A 215 13.87 -5.95 1.19
CA PRO A 215 14.55 -4.66 1.22
C PRO A 215 14.83 -4.29 2.68
N CYS A 216 16.03 -3.82 3.01
CA CYS A 216 16.39 -3.42 4.38
C CYS A 216 17.02 -2.02 4.45
N GLY A 217 17.11 -1.34 3.32
CA GLY A 217 17.59 0.02 3.19
C GLY A 217 17.77 0.39 1.71
N HIS A 218 18.18 1.62 1.45
CA HIS A 218 18.45 2.09 0.10
C HIS A 218 19.60 1.31 -0.54
N GLY A 219 19.32 0.63 -1.66
CA GLY A 219 20.29 -0.23 -2.33
C GLY A 219 20.72 -1.45 -1.51
N LYS A 220 19.93 -1.86 -0.51
CA LYS A 220 20.22 -2.99 0.38
C LYS A 220 19.05 -3.95 0.48
N TRP A 221 19.38 -5.22 0.67
CA TRP A 221 18.41 -6.30 0.88
C TRP A 221 18.93 -7.33 1.89
N CYS A 222 18.05 -8.15 2.43
CA CYS A 222 18.42 -9.20 3.35
C CYS A 222 19.09 -10.37 2.62
N PHE A 223 20.15 -10.93 3.21
CA PHE A 223 20.79 -12.15 2.75
C PHE A 223 21.33 -12.89 3.98
N GLU A 224 20.85 -14.11 4.21
CA GLU A 224 21.21 -14.93 5.39
C GLU A 224 20.99 -14.17 6.72
N GLY A 225 19.90 -13.41 6.81
CA GLY A 225 19.58 -12.61 8.01
C GLY A 225 20.37 -11.31 8.16
N HIS A 226 21.22 -10.94 7.19
CA HIS A 226 22.02 -9.72 7.20
C HIS A 226 21.57 -8.70 6.14
N CYS A 227 21.58 -7.42 6.47
CA CYS A 227 21.29 -6.35 5.51
C CYS A 227 22.54 -6.02 4.68
N VAL A 228 22.58 -6.46 3.42
CA VAL A 228 23.74 -6.31 2.53
C VAL A 228 23.43 -5.39 1.35
N ALA A 229 24.43 -4.60 0.93
CA ALA A 229 24.31 -3.77 -0.27
C ALA A 229 24.26 -4.65 -1.53
N SER A 230 23.41 -4.28 -2.49
CA SER A 230 23.27 -4.98 -3.76
C SER A 230 22.90 -4.03 -4.88
N SER A 231 23.62 -4.13 -6.00
CA SER A 231 23.37 -3.33 -7.21
C SER A 231 22.11 -3.74 -7.97
N LEU A 232 21.47 -4.85 -7.57
CA LEU A 232 20.24 -5.36 -8.18
C LEU A 232 18.98 -4.80 -7.53
N VAL A 233 19.12 -4.04 -6.43
CA VAL A 233 17.97 -3.54 -5.66
C VAL A 233 17.43 -2.26 -6.31
N PRO A 234 16.11 -2.17 -6.54
CA PRO A 234 15.48 -0.94 -6.99
C PRO A 234 15.80 0.23 -6.07
N ASN A 235 15.90 1.43 -6.64
CA ASN A 235 16.18 2.63 -5.88
C ASN A 235 14.91 3.06 -5.11
N VAL A 236 14.74 2.55 -3.89
CA VAL A 236 13.63 2.87 -2.97
C VAL A 236 14.05 3.95 -1.97
N PRO A 237 13.16 4.89 -1.59
CA PRO A 237 13.44 5.88 -0.55
C PRO A 237 13.68 5.22 0.82
N GLU A 238 14.70 5.66 1.57
CA GLU A 238 15.01 5.12 2.91
C GLU A 238 13.84 5.26 3.89
N ASP A 239 13.10 6.37 3.79
CA ASP A 239 12.01 6.69 4.71
C ASP A 239 10.69 5.94 4.39
N CYS A 240 10.64 5.21 3.27
CA CYS A 240 9.40 4.59 2.78
C CYS A 240 9.66 3.28 2.02
N LEU A 241 10.50 2.43 2.61
CA LEU A 241 11.04 1.24 1.98
C LEU A 241 9.96 0.22 1.54
N TYR A 242 8.87 0.12 2.30
CA TYR A 242 7.77 -0.81 2.06
C TYR A 242 6.48 -0.13 1.58
N GLY A 243 6.51 1.19 1.41
CA GLY A 243 5.30 1.95 1.08
C GLY A 243 4.34 2.10 2.27
N ASP A 244 3.05 2.26 1.97
CA ASP A 244 2.01 2.32 3.01
C ASP A 244 1.76 0.94 3.61
N ALA A 245 1.47 0.89 4.91
CA ALA A 245 1.05 -0.33 5.58
C ALA A 245 -0.22 -0.91 4.94
N ILE A 246 -0.27 -2.23 4.88
CA ILE A 246 -1.33 -2.94 4.15
C ILE A 246 -2.61 -3.03 5.00
N GLY A 247 -3.73 -2.63 4.39
CA GLY A 247 -5.09 -2.76 4.95
C GLY A 247 -5.48 -1.66 5.94
N ILE A 248 -6.20 -2.03 7.00
CA ILE A 248 -6.68 -1.10 8.02
C ILE A 248 -5.54 -0.70 8.95
N VAL A 249 -5.32 0.61 9.08
CA VAL A 249 -4.30 1.23 9.94
C VAL A 249 -4.90 1.80 11.22
N ASN A 250 -6.05 2.48 11.13
CA ASN A 250 -6.68 3.07 12.31
C ASN A 250 -8.21 3.10 12.17
N LYS A 251 -8.94 2.60 13.18
CA LYS A 251 -10.41 2.67 13.30
C LYS A 251 -11.15 2.28 12.00
N GLY A 252 -10.73 1.20 11.36
CA GLY A 252 -11.38 0.73 10.12
C GLY A 252 -11.02 1.52 8.86
N ARG A 253 -9.95 2.33 8.88
CA ARG A 253 -9.52 3.15 7.74
C ARG A 253 -8.14 2.75 7.22
N THR A 254 -7.97 2.86 5.91
CA THR A 254 -6.67 2.70 5.22
C THR A 254 -5.84 3.98 5.30
N CYS A 255 -4.55 3.91 4.92
CA CYS A 255 -3.73 5.12 4.77
C CYS A 255 -4.35 6.14 3.80
N ALA A 256 -4.89 5.69 2.67
CA ALA A 256 -5.53 6.56 1.69
C ALA A 256 -6.72 7.30 2.30
N ASP A 257 -7.55 6.63 3.10
CA ASP A 257 -8.69 7.25 3.78
C ASP A 257 -8.26 8.28 4.83
N ILE A 258 -7.27 7.91 5.65
CA ILE A 258 -6.76 8.77 6.72
C ILE A 258 -6.16 10.04 6.12
N ILE A 259 -5.31 9.93 5.10
CA ILE A 259 -4.63 11.09 4.51
C ILE A 259 -5.59 11.95 3.69
N ARG A 260 -6.62 11.37 3.06
CA ARG A 260 -7.67 12.12 2.36
C ARG A 260 -8.51 12.98 3.32
N GLU A 261 -8.88 12.45 4.48
CA GLU A 261 -9.74 13.14 5.43
C GLU A 261 -8.97 14.04 6.39
N VAL A 262 -7.76 13.63 6.76
CA VAL A 262 -6.95 14.28 7.79
C VAL A 262 -5.48 14.38 7.33
N PRO A 263 -5.16 15.20 6.30
CA PRO A 263 -3.81 15.29 5.71
C PRO A 263 -2.70 15.57 6.72
N HIS A 264 -3.02 16.33 7.77
CA HIS A 264 -2.06 16.73 8.79
C HIS A 264 -1.54 15.59 9.66
N TYR A 265 -2.14 14.40 9.59
CA TYR A 265 -1.60 13.20 10.24
C TYR A 265 -0.23 12.85 9.68
N CYS A 266 0.13 13.24 8.46
CA CYS A 266 1.49 13.06 7.95
C CYS A 266 2.57 13.82 8.75
N SER A 267 2.19 14.84 9.53
CA SER A 267 3.10 15.51 10.46
C SER A 267 3.37 14.66 11.71
N ASP A 268 2.45 13.77 12.08
CA ASP A 268 2.63 12.82 13.17
C ASP A 268 3.61 11.71 12.78
N GLY A 269 4.55 11.39 13.68
CA GLY A 269 5.64 10.46 13.39
C GLY A 269 5.20 9.02 13.16
N TYR A 270 4.05 8.60 13.71
CA TYR A 270 3.49 7.27 13.48
C TYR A 270 2.89 7.18 12.08
N TYR A 271 1.93 8.05 11.75
CA TYR A 271 1.28 8.00 10.42
C TYR A 271 2.24 8.35 9.30
N ARG A 272 3.24 9.23 9.52
CA ARG A 272 4.28 9.47 8.52
C ARG A 272 5.03 8.21 8.12
N ARG A 273 5.32 7.31 9.08
CA ARG A 273 6.03 6.05 8.81
C ARG A 273 5.10 5.02 8.19
N VAL A 274 3.92 4.84 8.77
CA VAL A 274 2.97 3.80 8.37
C VAL A 274 2.27 4.13 7.05
N CYS A 275 2.13 5.42 6.72
CA CYS A 275 1.45 5.92 5.51
C CYS A 275 2.39 6.77 4.65
N CYS A 276 3.66 6.41 4.58
CA CYS A 276 4.70 7.23 3.96
C CYS A 276 4.46 7.50 2.46
N SER A 277 3.92 6.54 1.71
CA SER A 277 3.62 6.71 0.27
C SER A 277 2.42 7.62 0.05
N SER A 278 1.38 7.49 0.86
CA SER A 278 0.24 8.41 0.86
C SER A 278 0.67 9.82 1.28
N CYS A 279 1.52 9.94 2.30
CA CYS A 279 2.05 11.23 2.75
C CYS A 279 2.95 11.90 1.70
N ALA A 280 3.78 11.15 0.99
CA ALA A 280 4.62 11.67 -0.08
C ALA A 280 3.78 12.31 -1.21
N LYS A 281 2.58 11.80 -1.50
CA LYS A 281 1.69 12.35 -2.54
C LYS A 281 1.12 13.73 -2.19
N ILE A 282 0.98 14.03 -0.91
CA ILE A 282 0.47 15.33 -0.44
C ILE A 282 1.59 16.25 0.07
N ALA A 283 2.84 15.79 -0.02
CA ALA A 283 3.98 16.56 0.44
C ALA A 283 4.09 17.87 -0.34
N THR A 284 4.45 18.94 0.36
CA THR A 284 4.66 20.26 -0.22
C THR A 284 6.14 20.63 -0.17
N ASN A 285 6.56 21.50 -1.08
CA ASN A 285 7.92 22.05 -1.08
C ASN A 285 8.05 23.32 -0.22
N ILE A 286 7.10 23.56 0.69
CA ILE A 286 7.08 24.76 1.54
C ILE A 286 7.94 24.49 2.79
N PRO A 287 9.02 25.27 3.02
CA PRO A 287 9.88 25.09 4.19
C PRO A 287 9.08 25.18 5.50
N GLY A 288 9.23 24.17 6.37
CA GLY A 288 8.49 24.09 7.63
C GLY A 288 7.03 23.66 7.52
N CYS A 289 6.54 23.34 6.31
CA CYS A 289 5.15 22.96 6.05
C CYS A 289 5.04 21.71 5.15
N PRO A 290 5.70 20.60 5.50
CA PRO A 290 5.90 19.48 4.59
C PRO A 290 4.61 18.82 4.10
N TYR A 291 3.50 18.95 4.82
CA TYR A 291 2.21 18.34 4.46
C TYR A 291 1.05 19.34 4.39
N GLY A 292 1.36 20.64 4.37
CA GLY A 292 0.36 21.71 4.33
C GLY A 292 -0.21 22.09 5.70
N ASP A 293 -1.39 22.71 5.67
CA ASP A 293 -2.09 23.21 6.87
C ASP A 293 -2.46 22.06 7.81
N THR A 294 -2.15 22.23 9.10
CA THR A 294 -2.43 21.25 10.16
C THR A 294 -3.68 21.55 10.98
N ALA A 295 -4.21 22.78 10.92
CA ALA A 295 -5.47 23.08 11.58
C ALA A 295 -6.63 22.34 10.88
N SER A 296 -7.47 21.68 11.66
CA SER A 296 -8.69 21.02 11.14
C SER A 296 -9.74 22.03 10.65
N ASN A 297 -9.66 23.29 11.09
CA ASN A 297 -10.52 24.40 10.67
C ASN A 297 -9.78 25.75 10.76
N GLY A 298 -10.34 26.79 10.15
CA GLY A 298 -9.89 28.17 10.34
C GLY A 298 -8.80 28.68 9.39
N CYS A 299 -8.13 27.82 8.61
CA CYS A 299 -7.19 28.26 7.58
C CYS A 299 -7.90 28.78 6.32
N ALA A 300 -9.00 28.13 5.92
CA ALA A 300 -9.74 28.52 4.73
C ALA A 300 -10.30 29.95 4.87
N GLY A 301 -9.97 30.84 3.93
CA GLY A 301 -10.38 32.25 3.96
C GLY A 301 -9.61 33.12 4.94
N MET A 302 -8.52 32.61 5.54
CA MET A 302 -7.64 33.41 6.37
C MET A 302 -7.02 34.55 5.53
N VAL A 303 -7.06 35.76 6.07
CA VAL A 303 -6.38 36.94 5.51
C VAL A 303 -5.08 37.19 6.25
N GLY A 304 -4.20 38.03 5.69
CA GLY A 304 -2.85 38.29 6.20
C GLY A 304 -2.74 38.47 7.72
N GLY A 305 -3.63 39.26 8.31
CA GLY A 305 -3.73 39.47 9.75
C GLY A 305 -3.85 38.20 10.59
N GLY A 306 -4.57 37.19 10.09
CA GLY A 306 -4.76 35.91 10.78
C GLY A 306 -3.45 35.15 11.00
N CYS A 307 -2.48 35.28 10.10
CA CYS A 307 -1.19 34.60 10.20
C CYS A 307 -0.29 35.16 11.31
N TYR A 308 -0.49 36.41 11.74
CA TYR A 308 0.28 37.00 12.84
C TYR A 308 -0.24 36.61 14.24
N ALA A 309 -1.39 35.94 14.33
CA ALA A 309 -2.04 35.63 15.59
C ALA A 309 -1.65 34.23 16.12
N GLY A 310 -1.02 34.18 17.29
CA GLY A 310 -0.73 32.94 18.01
C GLY A 310 0.05 31.93 17.18
N HIS A 311 -0.48 30.70 17.08
CA HIS A 311 0.13 29.59 16.34
C HIS A 311 -0.41 29.44 14.91
N ASN A 312 -1.15 30.43 14.39
CA ASN A 312 -1.80 30.30 13.07
C ASN A 312 -0.78 30.17 11.93
N ALA A 313 0.37 30.82 12.00
CA ALA A 313 1.42 30.65 10.99
C ALA A 313 1.99 29.21 10.94
N GLU A 314 1.98 28.50 12.07
CA GLU A 314 2.42 27.11 12.16
C GLU A 314 1.30 26.16 11.71
N LEU A 315 0.08 26.38 12.21
CA LEU A 315 -1.08 25.53 11.94
C LEU A 315 -1.67 25.72 10.54
N CYS A 316 -1.54 26.91 9.95
CA CYS A 316 -2.03 27.27 8.62
C CYS A 316 -0.86 27.66 7.70
N CYS A 317 0.26 26.94 7.81
CA CYS A 317 1.51 27.28 7.15
C CYS A 317 1.42 27.36 5.61
N LYS A 318 0.61 26.53 4.95
CA LYS A 318 0.43 26.57 3.49
C LYS A 318 -0.42 27.76 3.09
N THR A 319 -1.50 28.01 3.82
CA THR A 319 -2.34 29.19 3.60
C THR A 319 -1.52 30.48 3.81
N CYS A 320 -0.80 30.58 4.94
CA CYS A 320 0.01 31.75 5.24
C CYS A 320 1.17 31.91 4.24
N HIS A 321 1.80 30.84 3.78
CA HIS A 321 2.80 30.92 2.71
C HIS A 321 2.21 31.50 1.41
N GLY A 322 0.97 31.15 1.06
CA GLY A 322 0.26 31.74 -0.09
C GLY A 322 -0.05 33.23 0.06
N LEU A 323 0.05 33.79 1.26
CA LEU A 323 -0.13 35.22 1.56
C LEU A 323 1.21 35.96 1.68
N GLU A 324 2.35 35.29 1.47
CA GLU A 324 3.66 35.92 1.65
C GLU A 324 3.88 37.09 0.67
N THR A 325 4.42 38.19 1.19
CA THR A 325 4.77 39.39 0.42
C THR A 325 6.28 39.57 0.35
N SER A 326 6.74 40.45 -0.55
CA SER A 326 8.15 40.82 -0.66
C SER A 326 8.65 41.75 0.46
N TYR A 327 7.79 42.11 1.43
CA TYR A 327 8.13 43.04 2.50
C TYR A 327 8.31 42.28 3.82
N PRO A 328 9.53 42.19 4.38
CA PRO A 328 9.80 41.42 5.61
C PRO A 328 8.92 41.83 6.80
N ASP A 329 8.70 43.14 7.01
CA ASP A 329 7.86 43.64 8.11
C ASP A 329 6.35 43.41 7.90
N CYS A 330 5.98 42.99 6.68
CA CYS A 330 4.62 42.68 6.23
C CYS A 330 4.56 41.29 5.63
N LYS A 331 5.24 40.33 6.27
CA LYS A 331 5.45 39.00 5.71
C LYS A 331 4.18 38.43 5.07
N TRP A 332 3.00 38.55 5.68
CA TRP A 332 1.73 38.04 5.15
C TRP A 332 0.71 39.11 4.73
N GLY A 333 1.16 40.36 4.61
CA GLY A 333 0.30 41.50 4.27
C GLY A 333 -0.11 42.34 5.48
N ASP A 334 -1.19 43.12 5.30
CA ASP A 334 -1.75 43.97 6.34
C ASP A 334 -2.27 43.13 7.52
N LYS A 335 -1.94 43.56 8.74
CA LYS A 335 -2.30 42.87 9.99
C LYS A 335 -3.74 43.11 10.41
N ALA A 336 -4.33 44.23 9.99
CA ALA A 336 -5.69 44.60 10.34
C ALA A 336 -6.62 44.66 9.12
N THR A 337 -7.89 44.29 9.31
CA THR A 337 -8.89 44.31 8.23
C THR A 337 -9.36 45.72 7.88
N TRP A 338 -9.26 46.67 8.82
CA TRP A 338 -9.64 48.08 8.62
C TRP A 338 -8.61 48.87 7.78
N CYS A 339 -7.49 48.27 7.38
CA CYS A 339 -6.50 48.94 6.53
C CYS A 339 -7.05 49.40 5.17
N ALA A 340 -8.14 48.79 4.69
CA ALA A 340 -8.77 49.18 3.44
C ALA A 340 -9.31 50.63 3.47
N THR A 341 -9.75 51.12 4.64
CA THR A 341 -10.37 52.44 4.80
C THR A 341 -9.37 53.56 5.16
N LEU A 342 -8.09 53.22 5.38
CA LEU A 342 -7.07 54.22 5.67
C LEU A 342 -6.82 55.18 4.50
N THR A 343 -6.70 56.45 4.84
CA THR A 343 -6.23 57.52 3.98
C THR A 343 -4.69 57.65 4.04
N PRO A 344 -4.05 58.23 3.01
CA PRO A 344 -2.59 58.39 2.98
C PRO A 344 -2.01 59.13 4.20
N LYS A 345 -2.74 60.10 4.75
CA LYS A 345 -2.29 60.90 5.91
C LYS A 345 -2.30 60.10 7.21
N GLU A 346 -3.18 59.12 7.34
CA GLU A 346 -3.30 58.34 8.57
C GLU A 346 -2.16 57.32 8.73
N CYS A 347 -1.46 57.00 7.66
CA CYS A 347 -0.30 56.12 7.68
C CYS A 347 0.93 56.69 8.41
N TYR A 348 0.94 58.00 8.74
CA TYR A 348 2.02 58.62 9.53
C TYR A 348 1.91 58.30 11.03
N ALA A 349 0.79 57.74 11.48
CA ALA A 349 0.68 57.24 12.84
C ALA A 349 1.35 55.86 12.95
N GLY A 350 2.28 55.69 13.91
CA GLY A 350 3.09 54.46 14.04
C GLY A 350 2.26 53.17 14.06
N HIS A 351 1.17 53.12 14.83
CA HIS A 351 0.30 51.94 14.89
C HIS A 351 -0.41 51.63 13.56
N ASN A 352 -0.71 52.64 12.73
CA ASN A 352 -1.30 52.43 11.41
C ASN A 352 -0.25 51.90 10.44
N ALA A 353 0.97 52.45 10.48
CA ALA A 353 2.09 51.93 9.69
C ALA A 353 2.41 50.46 10.05
N ASP A 354 2.35 50.10 11.32
CA ASP A 354 2.66 48.75 11.80
C ASP A 354 1.58 47.71 11.46
N ASN A 355 0.31 48.11 11.49
CA ASN A 355 -0.83 47.23 11.22
C ASN A 355 -1.26 47.21 9.75
N CYS A 356 -1.00 48.27 9.00
CA CYS A 356 -1.45 48.46 7.62
C CYS A 356 -0.27 48.69 6.67
N CYS A 357 0.74 47.86 6.87
CA CYS A 357 2.06 48.10 6.36
C CYS A 357 2.16 47.91 4.82
N ILE A 358 1.33 47.09 4.18
CA ILE A 358 1.22 47.03 2.71
C ILE A 358 0.48 48.26 2.18
N LYS A 359 -0.72 48.55 2.72
CA LYS A 359 -1.52 49.70 2.30
C LYS A 359 -0.70 50.99 2.36
N CYS A 360 -0.01 51.21 3.47
CA CYS A 360 0.83 52.40 3.67
C CYS A 360 2.04 52.40 2.72
N LYS A 361 2.78 51.29 2.58
CA LYS A 361 3.94 51.23 1.65
C LYS A 361 3.55 51.46 0.18
N VAL A 362 2.43 50.89 -0.28
CA VAL A 362 1.94 51.11 -1.66
C VAL A 362 1.52 52.56 -1.87
N THR A 363 0.82 53.14 -0.91
CA THR A 363 0.33 54.53 -0.97
C THR A 363 1.47 55.55 -0.91
N TYR A 364 2.55 55.26 -0.18
CA TYR A 364 3.72 56.13 -0.10
C TYR A 364 4.63 56.05 -1.32
N LYS A 365 4.68 54.92 -2.05
CA LYS A 365 5.43 54.85 -3.32
C LYS A 365 4.83 55.73 -4.41
N THR A 366 3.53 56.02 -4.38
CA THR A 366 2.84 56.79 -5.42
C THR A 366 2.69 58.28 -5.10
N ASN A 367 2.89 58.69 -3.85
CA ASN A 367 2.70 60.06 -3.39
C ASN A 367 3.94 60.65 -2.71
N ILE A 368 5.15 60.29 -3.17
CA ILE A 368 6.27 61.21 -3.00
C ILE A 368 6.04 62.30 -4.05
N PRO A 369 5.53 63.51 -3.70
CA PRO A 369 5.77 64.63 -4.59
C PRO A 369 7.28 64.68 -4.78
N GLU A 370 7.75 64.77 -6.02
CA GLU A 370 9.12 65.14 -6.33
C GLU A 370 9.40 66.51 -5.69
N VAL A 371 9.63 66.52 -4.38
CA VAL A 371 10.21 67.66 -3.70
C VAL A 371 11.67 67.55 -4.05
N GLY A 372 12.05 68.35 -5.05
CA GLY A 372 13.38 68.38 -5.60
C GLY A 372 14.47 68.38 -4.52
N ASN A 373 15.55 67.68 -4.85
CA ASN A 373 16.88 67.79 -4.26
C ASN A 373 17.06 68.95 -3.28
N SER A 374 17.00 68.66 -1.97
CA SER A 374 18.03 69.03 -0.99
C SER A 374 17.48 68.92 0.42
N VAL A 375 17.62 67.77 1.09
CA VAL A 375 18.10 67.77 2.48
C VAL A 375 18.81 66.44 2.75
N SER A 376 20.06 66.58 3.15
CA SER A 376 20.95 65.59 3.76
C SER A 376 20.32 64.83 4.94
N GLU A 377 20.64 63.54 5.00
CA GLU A 377 20.77 62.69 6.19
C GLU A 377 20.08 63.19 7.48
N LEU A 378 18.87 62.68 7.75
CA LEU A 378 18.45 62.44 9.12
C LEU A 378 18.49 60.94 9.40
N ALA A 379 19.59 60.53 10.02
CA ALA A 379 19.74 59.22 10.62
C ALA A 379 18.68 59.02 11.72
N CYS A 380 17.90 57.95 11.60
CA CYS A 380 17.17 57.39 12.74
C CYS A 380 18.20 56.81 13.73
N THR A 381 18.66 57.61 14.69
CA THR A 381 19.34 57.07 15.86
C THR A 381 18.29 56.56 16.85
N ALA A 382 18.28 55.25 17.03
CA ALA A 382 17.59 54.56 18.11
C ALA A 382 18.09 55.07 19.48
N SER A 383 17.18 55.62 20.29
CA SER A 383 17.46 55.90 21.69
C SER A 383 17.41 54.60 22.49
N HIS A 384 18.57 53.96 22.66
CA HIS A 384 18.80 53.03 23.76
C HIS A 384 18.87 53.83 25.06
N VAL A 385 17.87 53.67 25.93
CA VAL A 385 17.95 54.11 27.33
C VAL A 385 18.85 53.11 28.07
N SER A 386 20.09 53.53 28.37
CA SER A 386 20.96 52.85 29.31
C SER A 386 20.71 53.41 30.71
N MET A 387 20.19 52.57 31.61
CA MET A 387 20.21 52.83 33.05
C MET A 387 21.66 52.70 33.53
N SER A 388 22.25 53.82 33.95
CA SER A 388 23.44 53.84 34.79
C SER A 388 23.12 54.53 36.11
N THR A 389 23.20 53.71 37.15
CA THR A 389 23.29 53.98 38.57
C THR A 389 24.35 55.03 38.92
N LEU A 390 24.13 55.76 40.03
CA LEU A 390 25.05 56.46 40.96
C LEU A 390 24.31 57.74 41.46
N TYR A 391 24.15 58.07 42.74
CA TYR A 391 24.97 57.91 43.95
C TYR A 391 24.07 58.09 45.19
N GLY A 392 24.49 57.60 46.37
CA GLY A 392 23.95 58.11 47.63
C GLY A 392 24.38 57.41 48.92
N SER A 393 25.61 57.73 49.35
CA SER A 393 26.12 57.85 50.74
C SER A 393 26.02 56.69 51.72
#